data_AF-A0AAV0HHD5-F1
#
_entry.id   AF-A0AAV0HHD5-F1
#
_cell.length_a   1.000
_cell.length_b   1.000
_cell.length_c   1.000
_cell.angle_alpha   90.00
_cell.angle_beta   90.00
_cell.angle_gamma   90.00
#
_symmetry.space_group_name_H-M   'P 1'
#
loop_
_entity.id
_entity.type
_entity.pdbx_description
1 polymer ?
#
loop_
_entity_poly.entity_id
_entity_poly.type
_entity_poly.pdbx_seq_one_letter_code
_entity_poly.pdbx_strand_id
1 'polypeptide(L)'
;MDDVHFFILSIKARSINQKSDTVEFDIFGNYFDPVGTHVGIDINSMESVTTAPWAGDITGGKESHAWISYNSTLRNLSVVVTGYAGNVSTIQRVSCIVDLRDYLPEEATFGFSASTGRLVAVHRIHSWDFASTLERFVTPTNFVPIIRKGKNRVGSRVVVGLAVGGGFLISLLSLIGRIVYNKRLHRLREDAEQQELDGRLMDEILGKRAGPRKFTFKELAIATNKFSDLDNKLGEGGFGGVYRGFIKDKNEYVAVKRVSKKSKQGIKEFAAEVKIISRLRHRNLIQLIGWCYEKRELLLVYEFLPNGSLDTHLFSKNDNINSLVTWETRYKIAKGLASGLLYLHEEWEQCVVHRDIKSSNIMLDSDFSAKLGDFGLARLVEHAKGSQMTMMAGTMGYMAPECAVTGKASRESDVYSFGVVVLEIATGRKPAVVLNPEEEPYAVHLAHWV
;
A
#
# COMPACT_ATOMS: atom_id res chain seq x y z
N MET A 1 1.39 -17.55 3.16
CA MET A 1 1.94 -17.23 4.48
C MET A 1 1.58 -15.79 4.69
N ASP A 2 0.41 -15.59 5.27
CA ASP A 2 -0.17 -14.27 5.47
C ASP A 2 -0.11 -14.05 6.97
N ASP A 3 0.98 -13.45 7.42
CA ASP A 3 1.27 -13.23 8.83
C ASP A 3 0.49 -12.00 9.33
N VAL A 4 0.06 -12.02 10.59
CA VAL A 4 -0.39 -10.86 11.36
C VAL A 4 0.02 -11.20 12.79
N HIS A 5 0.86 -10.37 13.42
CA HIS A 5 1.14 -10.22 14.87
C HIS A 5 2.20 -9.12 14.99
N PHE A 6 2.24 -8.18 15.95
CA PHE A 6 2.81 -8.31 17.30
C PHE A 6 2.65 -6.98 18.09
N PHE A 7 2.50 -7.04 19.42
CA PHE A 7 3.12 -6.10 20.36
C PHE A 7 3.89 -6.94 21.38
N ILE A 8 5.20 -6.85 21.35
CA ILE A 8 6.13 -7.67 22.13
C ILE A 8 6.95 -6.72 23.02
N LEU A 9 7.02 -6.98 24.33
CA LEU A 9 8.21 -6.56 25.08
C LEU A 9 9.30 -7.60 24.81
N SER A 10 10.33 -7.21 24.07
CA SER A 10 11.39 -8.11 23.60
C SER A 10 12.69 -7.84 24.33
N ILE A 11 13.32 -8.90 24.81
CA ILE A 11 14.71 -8.87 25.23
C ILE A 11 15.53 -9.51 24.10
N LYS A 12 16.31 -8.70 23.37
CA LYS A 12 17.10 -9.18 22.22
C LYS A 12 18.60 -9.18 22.50
N ALA A 13 19.25 -10.26 22.07
CA ALA A 13 20.70 -10.37 21.95
C ALA A 13 21.24 -9.43 20.85
N ARG A 14 22.44 -8.87 21.05
CA ARG A 14 23.08 -7.93 20.11
C ARG A 14 23.70 -8.57 18.85
N SER A 15 23.53 -9.88 18.63
CA SER A 15 24.21 -10.66 17.58
C SER A 15 23.23 -11.46 16.71
N ILE A 16 23.64 -11.72 15.46
CA ILE A 16 22.89 -12.18 14.27
C ILE A 16 22.17 -13.54 14.44
N ASN A 17 22.38 -14.24 15.57
CA ASN A 17 21.56 -15.39 15.93
C ASN A 17 20.37 -14.92 16.78
N GLN A 18 19.19 -14.83 16.13
CA GLN A 18 17.90 -14.45 16.72
C GLN A 18 17.50 -15.33 17.92
N LYS A 19 18.10 -15.08 19.09
CA LYS A 19 17.54 -15.50 20.37
C LYS A 19 16.80 -14.33 20.99
N SER A 20 15.51 -14.52 21.21
CA SER A 20 14.63 -13.53 21.83
C SER A 20 13.73 -14.22 22.85
N ASP A 21 13.69 -13.65 24.04
CA ASP A 21 12.67 -13.98 25.04
C ASP A 21 11.66 -12.83 25.06
N THR A 22 10.40 -13.18 24.89
CA THR A 22 9.33 -12.24 24.57
C THR A 22 8.11 -12.48 25.44
N VAL A 23 7.46 -11.39 25.83
CA VAL A 23 6.08 -11.45 26.33
C VAL A 23 5.20 -10.95 25.20
N GLU A 24 4.32 -11.82 24.70
CA GLU A 24 3.41 -11.52 23.61
C GLU A 24 2.01 -11.16 24.12
N PHE A 25 1.40 -10.18 23.46
CA PHE A 25 0.02 -9.75 23.69
C PHE A 25 -0.74 -9.97 22.39
N ASP A 26 -1.41 -11.11 22.28
CA ASP A 26 -2.09 -11.50 21.07
C ASP A 26 -3.58 -11.13 21.11
N ILE A 27 -4.01 -10.47 20.03
CA ILE A 27 -5.38 -10.00 19.82
C ILE A 27 -6.10 -10.78 18.71
N PHE A 28 -5.49 -11.80 18.09
CA PHE A 28 -6.04 -12.57 16.97
C PHE A 28 -5.55 -14.03 16.93
N GLY A 29 -6.44 -15.02 17.10
CA GLY A 29 -6.02 -16.43 17.14
C GLY A 29 -5.60 -17.01 15.77
N ASN A 30 -4.37 -17.53 15.67
CA ASN A 30 -3.90 -18.34 14.54
C ASN A 30 -4.03 -19.85 14.80
N TYR A 31 -3.75 -20.67 13.78
CA TYR A 31 -3.88 -22.15 13.84
C TYR A 31 -2.95 -22.84 14.84
N PHE A 32 -1.90 -22.15 15.31
CA PHE A 32 -0.94 -22.62 16.31
C PHE A 32 -1.15 -21.97 17.70
N ASP A 33 -2.11 -21.05 17.81
CA ASP A 33 -2.41 -20.29 19.03
C ASP A 33 -3.67 -20.83 19.74
N PRO A 34 -3.81 -20.61 21.07
CA PRO A 34 -5.07 -20.86 21.75
C PRO A 34 -6.20 -20.00 21.16
N VAL A 35 -7.43 -20.53 21.18
CA VAL A 35 -8.59 -19.84 20.60
C VAL A 35 -8.92 -18.57 21.38
N GLY A 36 -8.65 -17.40 20.78
CA GLY A 36 -9.01 -16.09 21.32
C GLY A 36 -7.82 -15.19 21.64
N THR A 37 -8.09 -14.02 22.22
CA THR A 37 -7.07 -13.08 22.69
C THR A 37 -6.34 -13.65 23.91
N HIS A 38 -5.01 -13.57 23.92
CA HIS A 38 -4.20 -14.17 24.98
C HIS A 38 -2.91 -13.38 25.25
N VAL A 39 -2.30 -13.67 26.40
CA VAL A 39 -0.96 -13.21 26.76
C VAL A 39 -0.08 -14.42 26.89
N GLY A 40 1.07 -14.38 26.23
CA GLY A 40 2.02 -15.47 26.11
C GLY A 40 3.42 -15.11 26.58
N ILE A 41 4.20 -16.13 26.98
CA ILE A 41 5.64 -16.01 27.23
C ILE A 41 6.35 -16.93 26.25
N ASP A 42 7.07 -16.35 25.30
CA ASP A 42 7.85 -17.10 24.33
C ASP A 42 9.33 -17.06 24.70
N ILE A 43 9.96 -18.23 24.66
CA ILE A 43 11.36 -18.40 25.00
C ILE A 43 12.04 -18.96 23.76
N ASN A 44 12.75 -18.11 23.02
CA ASN A 44 13.51 -18.46 21.84
C ASN A 44 12.72 -19.27 20.78
N SER A 45 11.41 -19.03 20.69
CA SER A 45 10.45 -19.68 19.78
C SER A 45 9.31 -18.70 19.50
N MET A 46 8.53 -18.93 18.44
CA MET A 46 7.23 -18.26 18.23
C MET A 46 6.06 -19.03 18.86
N GLU A 47 6.33 -20.17 19.49
CA GLU A 47 5.33 -20.92 20.27
C GLU A 47 5.51 -20.58 21.75
N SER A 48 4.47 -20.02 22.33
CA SER A 48 4.40 -19.67 23.75
C SER A 48 4.65 -20.87 24.66
N VAL A 49 5.57 -20.73 25.61
CA VAL A 49 5.83 -21.74 26.66
C VAL A 49 4.68 -21.79 27.65
N THR A 50 4.01 -20.66 27.86
CA THR A 50 2.79 -20.57 28.67
C THR A 50 1.92 -19.41 28.18
N THR A 51 0.60 -19.63 28.15
CA THR A 51 -0.39 -18.63 27.76
C THR A 51 -1.48 -18.51 28.80
N ALA A 52 -2.09 -17.32 28.95
CA ALA A 52 -3.41 -17.18 29.55
C ALA A 52 -4.36 -16.40 28.65
N PRO A 53 -5.66 -16.76 28.62
CA PRO A 53 -6.66 -15.93 27.97
C PRO A 53 -6.62 -14.51 28.53
N TRP A 54 -6.62 -13.53 27.65
CA TRP A 54 -6.54 -12.13 28.02
C TRP A 54 -7.74 -11.38 27.47
N ALA A 55 -8.56 -10.85 28.36
CA ALA A 55 -9.74 -10.07 28.01
C ALA A 55 -9.37 -8.61 27.67
N GLY A 56 -8.37 -8.40 26.80
CA GLY A 56 -8.00 -7.07 26.33
C GLY A 56 -9.08 -6.47 25.43
N ASP A 57 -9.22 -5.13 25.44
CA ASP A 57 -10.13 -4.39 24.54
C ASP A 57 -9.34 -3.32 23.77
N ILE A 58 -8.19 -3.73 23.23
CA ILE A 58 -7.34 -2.87 22.39
C ILE A 58 -8.10 -2.43 21.14
N THR A 59 -8.88 -3.34 20.53
CA THR A 59 -9.65 -3.05 19.32
C THR A 59 -10.81 -2.08 19.57
N GLY A 60 -11.35 -2.02 20.79
CA GLY A 60 -12.32 -1.02 21.24
C GLY A 60 -11.68 0.27 21.80
N GLY A 61 -10.34 0.36 21.84
CA GLY A 61 -9.61 1.56 22.25
C GLY A 61 -9.47 1.75 23.76
N LYS A 62 -9.68 0.70 24.58
CA LYS A 62 -9.45 0.78 26.03
C LYS A 62 -7.98 0.57 26.38
N GLU A 63 -7.54 1.25 27.43
CA GLU A 63 -6.18 1.14 27.95
C GLU A 63 -5.99 -0.14 28.76
N SER A 64 -4.83 -0.78 28.61
CA SER A 64 -4.40 -1.93 29.41
C SER A 64 -3.00 -1.70 29.97
N HIS A 65 -2.77 -2.10 31.21
CA HIS A 65 -1.48 -2.06 31.88
C HIS A 65 -0.87 -3.45 31.93
N ALA A 66 0.45 -3.52 31.79
CA ALA A 66 1.20 -4.75 31.96
C ALA A 66 2.42 -4.52 32.85
N TRP A 67 2.70 -5.49 33.72
CA TRP A 67 3.89 -5.53 34.57
C TRP A 67 4.61 -6.85 34.34
N ILE A 68 5.90 -6.75 34.03
CA ILE A 68 6.77 -7.90 33.77
C ILE A 68 7.89 -7.87 34.80
N SER A 69 8.09 -9.00 35.47
CA SER A 69 9.08 -9.13 36.55
C SER A 69 9.82 -10.45 36.43
N TYR A 70 11.13 -10.40 36.65
CA TYR A 70 11.97 -11.59 36.70
C TYR A 70 12.65 -11.71 38.07
N ASN A 71 12.48 -12.86 38.72
CA ASN A 71 13.19 -13.19 39.95
C ASN A 71 14.28 -14.21 39.64
N SER A 72 15.55 -13.77 39.64
CA SER A 72 16.70 -14.62 39.32
C SER A 72 16.96 -15.74 40.34
N THR A 73 16.58 -15.54 41.61
CA THR A 73 16.74 -16.56 42.66
C THR A 73 15.75 -17.70 42.46
N LEU A 74 14.50 -17.36 42.12
CA LEU A 74 13.42 -18.32 41.86
C LEU A 74 13.35 -18.78 40.39
N ARG A 75 14.18 -18.19 39.51
CA ARG A 75 14.15 -18.36 38.05
C ARG A 75 12.74 -18.20 37.49
N ASN A 76 11.99 -17.23 38.00
CA ASN A 76 10.58 -17.07 37.68
C ASN A 76 10.37 -15.78 36.88
N LEU A 77 9.88 -15.92 35.65
CA LEU A 77 9.41 -14.81 34.82
C LEU A 77 7.90 -14.71 34.99
N SER A 78 7.41 -13.54 35.41
CA SER A 78 6.00 -13.31 35.69
C SER A 78 5.49 -12.07 34.99
N VAL A 79 4.32 -12.21 34.38
CA VAL A 79 3.59 -11.18 33.64
C VAL A 79 2.23 -10.99 34.30
N VAL A 80 1.89 -9.74 34.58
CA VAL A 80 0.58 -9.33 35.10
C VAL A 80 -0.02 -8.34 34.12
N VAL A 81 -1.25 -8.57 33.67
CA VAL A 81 -1.90 -7.72 32.66
C VAL A 81 -3.31 -7.37 33.09
N THR A 82 -3.78 -6.17 32.78
CA THR A 82 -5.18 -5.79 32.97
C THR A 82 -6.03 -6.06 31.71
N GLY A 83 -7.25 -6.54 31.92
CA GLY A 83 -8.27 -6.72 30.89
C GLY A 83 -9.65 -6.28 31.40
N TYR A 84 -10.69 -6.57 30.62
CA TYR A 84 -12.06 -6.15 30.91
C TYR A 84 -13.05 -7.30 30.70
N ALA A 85 -13.84 -7.60 31.73
CA ALA A 85 -15.02 -8.45 31.61
C ALA A 85 -16.26 -7.53 31.62
N GLY A 86 -16.70 -7.10 30.44
CA GLY A 86 -17.72 -6.06 30.30
C GLY A 86 -17.19 -4.68 30.73
N ASN A 87 -17.76 -4.11 31.79
CA ASN A 87 -17.34 -2.81 32.37
C ASN A 87 -16.42 -2.96 33.59
N VAL A 88 -16.05 -4.17 33.98
CA VAL A 88 -15.23 -4.44 35.16
C VAL A 88 -13.80 -4.74 34.75
N SER A 89 -12.83 -4.04 35.36
CA SER A 89 -11.40 -4.32 35.19
C SER A 89 -11.03 -5.65 35.83
N THR A 90 -10.31 -6.47 35.10
CA THR A 90 -9.81 -7.79 35.53
C THR A 90 -8.29 -7.82 35.44
N ILE A 91 -7.65 -8.71 36.19
CA ILE A 91 -6.20 -8.91 36.16
C ILE A 91 -5.92 -10.36 35.80
N GLN A 92 -5.08 -10.56 34.80
CA GLN A 92 -4.56 -11.85 34.37
C GLN A 92 -3.09 -11.97 34.77
N ARG A 93 -2.66 -13.19 35.11
CA ARG A 93 -1.28 -13.51 35.50
C ARG A 93 -0.80 -14.72 34.72
N VAL A 94 0.40 -14.61 34.16
CA VAL A 94 1.12 -15.68 33.47
C VAL A 94 2.52 -15.74 34.05
N SER A 95 3.04 -16.93 34.30
CA SER A 95 4.41 -17.09 34.79
C SER A 95 5.01 -18.40 34.35
N CYS A 96 6.31 -18.43 34.10
CA CYS A 96 7.06 -19.65 33.86
C CYS A 96 8.37 -19.67 34.64
N ILE A 97 8.83 -20.88 34.96
CA ILE A 97 10.16 -21.09 35.51
C ILE A 97 11.14 -21.17 34.33
N VAL A 98 12.00 -20.17 34.20
CA VAL A 98 13.01 -20.05 33.14
C VAL A 98 14.29 -19.47 33.69
N ASP A 99 15.41 -20.11 33.36
CA ASP A 99 16.74 -19.54 33.58
C ASP A 99 17.12 -18.71 32.36
N LEU A 100 16.97 -17.39 32.44
CA LEU A 100 17.22 -16.50 31.30
C LEU A 100 18.68 -16.57 30.80
N ARG A 101 19.60 -17.09 31.61
CA ARG A 101 21.01 -17.26 31.23
C ARG A 101 21.21 -18.33 30.14
N ASP A 102 20.26 -19.25 30.00
CA ASP A 102 20.33 -20.30 28.98
C ASP A 102 19.96 -19.74 27.58
N TYR A 103 19.28 -18.60 27.54
CA TYR A 103 18.66 -18.04 26.33
C TYR A 103 19.20 -16.65 25.96
N LEU A 104 19.50 -15.81 26.94
CA LEU A 104 20.00 -14.45 26.75
C LEU A 104 21.51 -14.34 26.99
N PRO A 105 22.23 -13.55 26.19
CA PRO A 105 23.63 -13.22 26.45
C PRO A 105 23.77 -12.26 27.64
N GLU A 106 25.02 -12.07 28.09
CA GLU A 106 25.37 -11.15 29.19
C GLU A 106 24.91 -9.70 28.95
N GLU A 107 24.96 -9.24 27.69
CA GLU A 107 24.41 -7.94 27.28
C GLU A 107 23.16 -8.13 26.40
N ALA A 108 22.00 -7.66 26.89
CA ALA A 108 20.75 -7.67 26.15
C ALA A 108 20.10 -6.28 26.11
N THR A 109 19.31 -6.02 25.07
CA THR A 109 18.51 -4.78 24.94
C THR A 109 17.07 -5.06 25.28
N PHE A 110 16.46 -4.20 26.08
CA PHE A 110 15.02 -4.19 26.33
C PHE A 110 14.35 -3.22 25.36
N GLY A 111 13.26 -3.63 24.75
CA GLY A 111 12.49 -2.75 23.88
C GLY A 111 11.14 -3.30 23.54
N PHE A 112 10.37 -2.50 22.82
CA PHE A 112 9.09 -2.91 22.27
C PHE A 112 9.27 -3.22 20.79
N SER A 113 8.73 -4.33 20.33
CA SER A 113 8.62 -4.63 18.91
C SER A 113 7.17 -4.87 18.54
N ALA A 114 6.75 -4.32 17.42
CA ALA A 114 5.48 -4.61 16.82
C ALA A 114 5.69 -5.05 15.38
N SER A 115 4.71 -5.74 14.83
CA SER A 115 4.79 -6.32 13.50
C SER A 115 3.38 -6.40 12.94
N THR A 116 3.32 -6.45 11.62
CA THR A 116 2.09 -6.28 10.85
C THR A 116 2.17 -7.14 9.62
N GLY A 117 1.05 -7.72 9.19
CA GLY A 117 0.95 -8.20 7.82
C GLY A 117 -0.35 -7.75 7.16
N ARG A 118 -1.25 -8.66 6.73
CA ARG A 118 -2.41 -8.23 5.91
C ARG A 118 -3.43 -7.35 6.64
N LEU A 119 -3.44 -7.40 7.97
CA LEU A 119 -4.21 -6.53 8.85
C LEU A 119 -3.23 -5.71 9.69
N VAL A 120 -3.59 -4.45 9.97
CA VAL A 120 -2.77 -3.50 10.72
C VAL A 120 -3.54 -3.05 11.95
N ALA A 121 -2.89 -3.07 13.11
CA ALA A 121 -3.40 -2.49 14.36
C ALA A 121 -2.42 -1.41 14.84
N VAL A 122 -2.94 -0.32 15.41
CA VAL A 122 -2.11 0.72 16.03
C VAL A 122 -2.02 0.44 17.52
N HIS A 123 -0.81 0.24 18.00
CA HIS A 123 -0.50 0.15 19.42
C HIS A 123 0.15 1.46 19.87
N ARG A 124 -0.36 2.07 20.94
CA ARG A 124 0.23 3.28 21.54
C ARG A 124 0.72 2.97 22.93
N ILE A 125 2.00 3.21 23.18
CA ILE A 125 2.59 3.15 24.52
C ILE A 125 2.37 4.51 25.17
N HIS A 126 1.57 4.55 26.23
CA HIS A 126 1.30 5.78 26.99
C HIS A 126 2.44 6.13 27.95
N SER A 127 2.97 5.13 28.64
CA SER A 127 4.11 5.27 29.55
C SER A 127 4.78 3.90 29.74
N TRP A 128 6.07 3.91 30.03
CA TRP A 128 6.81 2.72 30.44
C TRP A 128 7.92 3.11 31.43
N ASP A 129 8.33 2.18 32.27
CA ASP A 129 9.41 2.35 33.25
C ASP A 129 10.18 1.02 33.35
N PHE A 130 11.47 1.09 33.70
CA PHE A 130 12.34 -0.06 33.89
C PHE A 130 13.22 0.12 35.12
N ALA A 131 13.21 -0.87 36.01
CA ALA A 131 14.07 -0.92 37.18
C ALA A 131 14.86 -2.24 37.22
N SER A 132 16.14 -2.16 37.57
CA SER A 132 17.02 -3.32 37.76
C SER A 132 17.93 -3.10 38.96
N THR A 133 18.31 -4.20 39.63
CA THR A 133 19.16 -4.19 40.83
C THR A 133 20.65 -4.46 40.53
N LEU A 134 21.09 -4.34 39.26
CA LEU A 134 22.42 -4.76 38.81
C LEU A 134 23.47 -3.63 38.87
N GLU A 135 24.60 -3.86 39.57
CA GLU A 135 25.82 -3.03 39.51
C GLU A 135 26.82 -3.64 38.49
N ARG A 136 27.38 -2.81 37.59
CA ARG A 136 28.18 -3.27 36.42
C ARG A 136 29.64 -3.60 36.75
N PHE A 137 30.11 -4.75 36.27
CA PHE A 137 31.52 -5.03 35.97
C PHE A 137 31.64 -5.63 34.57
N VAL A 138 32.68 -5.26 33.81
CA VAL A 138 32.92 -5.66 32.41
C VAL A 138 34.24 -6.42 32.32
N THR A 139 34.31 -7.56 31.61
CA THR A 139 35.32 -7.94 30.58
C THR A 139 35.19 -9.43 30.14
N PRO A 140 35.72 -9.81 28.94
CA PRO A 140 35.04 -10.70 27.97
C PRO A 140 35.69 -12.10 27.79
N THR A 141 35.03 -13.03 27.07
CA THR A 141 35.56 -13.75 25.85
C THR A 141 34.75 -15.00 25.38
N ASN A 142 34.57 -15.10 24.05
CA ASN A 142 34.67 -16.22 23.07
C ASN A 142 34.21 -17.68 23.36
N PHE A 143 33.47 -18.31 22.43
CA PHE A 143 33.89 -19.42 21.51
C PHE A 143 32.70 -20.13 20.78
N VAL A 144 33.01 -20.94 19.75
CA VAL A 144 32.22 -21.24 18.52
C VAL A 144 31.78 -22.76 18.41
N PRO A 145 31.35 -23.37 17.25
CA PRO A 145 30.05 -24.08 17.10
C PRO A 145 30.15 -25.57 16.66
N ILE A 146 29.04 -26.34 16.53
CA ILE A 146 29.03 -27.65 15.82
C ILE A 146 27.73 -27.95 15.04
N ILE A 147 27.90 -28.48 13.82
CA ILE A 147 26.94 -28.93 12.78
C ILE A 147 26.70 -30.46 12.85
N ARG A 148 25.57 -31.01 12.34
CA ARG A 148 25.52 -32.27 11.53
C ARG A 148 24.22 -32.51 10.73
N LYS A 149 24.37 -33.27 9.62
CA LYS A 149 23.50 -33.50 8.44
C LYS A 149 22.79 -34.88 8.42
N GLY A 150 21.79 -35.05 7.53
CA GLY A 150 21.50 -36.30 6.76
C GLY A 150 20.06 -36.38 6.19
N LYS A 151 19.79 -36.11 4.89
CA LYS A 151 19.74 -36.95 3.65
C LYS A 151 18.66 -38.06 3.50
N ASN A 152 17.75 -37.81 2.53
CA ASN A 152 17.27 -38.66 1.39
C ASN A 152 16.15 -39.71 1.65
N ARG A 153 15.24 -40.12 0.73
CA ARG A 153 15.05 -40.01 -0.75
C ARG A 153 13.62 -40.44 -1.18
N VAL A 154 13.33 -40.22 -2.47
CA VAL A 154 12.10 -40.35 -3.31
C VAL A 154 11.67 -41.79 -3.69
N GLY A 155 10.39 -41.99 -4.07
CA GLY A 155 9.95 -43.08 -4.94
C GLY A 155 8.55 -42.88 -5.57
N SER A 156 8.47 -42.73 -6.91
CA SER A 156 7.24 -42.74 -7.73
C SER A 156 6.95 -44.13 -8.31
N ARG A 157 5.68 -44.46 -8.57
CA ARG A 157 5.26 -45.53 -9.52
C ARG A 157 4.03 -45.12 -10.32
N VAL A 158 4.00 -45.57 -11.58
CA VAL A 158 3.05 -45.23 -12.66
C VAL A 158 2.03 -46.37 -12.91
N VAL A 159 0.91 -45.93 -13.48
CA VAL A 159 -0.40 -46.47 -13.92
C VAL A 159 -0.39 -47.63 -14.94
N VAL A 160 -1.45 -48.46 -14.96
CA VAL A 160 -2.03 -49.10 -16.18
C VAL A 160 -3.56 -49.26 -16.08
N GLY A 161 -4.29 -49.03 -17.18
CA GLY A 161 -5.66 -49.52 -17.40
C GLY A 161 -6.32 -48.98 -18.70
N LEU A 162 -6.47 -49.83 -19.73
CA LEU A 162 -6.86 -49.50 -21.12
C LEU A 162 -8.36 -49.64 -21.44
N ALA A 163 -8.80 -48.83 -22.42
CA ALA A 163 -9.70 -49.17 -23.54
C ALA A 163 -11.16 -49.60 -23.28
N VAL A 164 -11.98 -48.69 -22.72
CA VAL A 164 -13.37 -48.39 -23.19
C VAL A 164 -13.63 -46.86 -23.23
N GLY A 165 -12.68 -46.05 -22.71
CA GLY A 165 -12.87 -44.62 -22.49
C GLY A 165 -12.77 -43.71 -23.70
N GLY A 166 -12.20 -44.14 -24.85
CA GLY A 166 -11.86 -43.21 -25.94
C GLY A 166 -13.05 -42.46 -26.56
N GLY A 167 -14.14 -43.18 -26.90
CA GLY A 167 -15.34 -42.58 -27.49
C GLY A 167 -16.11 -41.69 -26.50
N PHE A 168 -16.22 -42.12 -25.24
CA PHE A 168 -16.82 -41.33 -24.17
C PHE A 168 -15.98 -40.09 -23.84
N LEU A 169 -14.65 -40.20 -23.83
CA LEU A 169 -13.76 -39.06 -23.57
C LEU A 169 -13.86 -38.02 -24.68
N ILE A 170 -13.90 -38.43 -25.95
CA ILE A 170 -14.05 -37.52 -27.09
C ILE A 170 -15.44 -36.86 -27.08
N SER A 171 -16.51 -37.61 -26.80
CA SER A 171 -17.87 -37.07 -26.67
C SER A 171 -17.99 -36.09 -25.49
N LEU A 172 -17.41 -36.43 -24.35
CA LEU A 172 -17.37 -35.59 -23.15
C LEU A 172 -16.54 -34.31 -23.38
N LEU A 173 -15.37 -34.42 -24.01
CA LEU A 173 -14.54 -33.27 -24.37
C LEU A 173 -15.23 -32.36 -25.40
N SER A 174 -15.97 -32.93 -26.35
CA SER A 174 -16.78 -32.17 -27.31
C SER A 174 -17.94 -31.43 -26.62
N LEU A 175 -18.64 -32.09 -25.71
CA LEU A 175 -19.72 -31.48 -24.92
C LEU A 175 -19.19 -30.37 -24.00
N ILE A 176 -18.08 -30.63 -23.29
CA ILE A 176 -17.39 -29.62 -22.47
C ILE A 176 -16.94 -28.46 -23.35
N GLY A 177 -16.36 -28.74 -24.53
CA GLY A 177 -15.95 -27.74 -25.50
C GLY A 177 -17.12 -26.86 -25.95
N ARG A 178 -18.28 -27.47 -26.21
CA ARG A 178 -19.51 -26.76 -26.60
C ARG A 178 -20.08 -25.92 -25.46
N ILE A 179 -20.07 -26.44 -24.23
CA ILE A 179 -20.47 -25.70 -23.03
C ILE A 179 -19.52 -24.52 -22.77
N VAL A 180 -18.22 -24.72 -22.90
CA VAL A 180 -17.20 -23.67 -22.76
C VAL A 180 -17.34 -22.64 -23.87
N TYR A 181 -17.59 -23.05 -25.12
CA TYR A 181 -17.83 -22.16 -26.25
C TYR A 181 -19.09 -21.33 -26.04
N ASN A 182 -20.21 -21.94 -25.66
CA ASN A 182 -21.46 -21.24 -25.40
C ASN A 182 -21.35 -20.31 -24.18
N LYS A 183 -20.69 -20.74 -23.09
CA LYS A 183 -20.37 -19.86 -21.94
C LYS A 183 -19.47 -18.70 -22.34
N ARG A 184 -18.50 -18.93 -23.24
CA ARG A 184 -17.61 -17.87 -23.76
C ARG A 184 -18.41 -16.89 -24.62
N LEU A 185 -19.27 -17.37 -25.50
CA LEU A 185 -20.11 -16.54 -26.35
C LEU A 185 -21.13 -15.72 -25.54
N HIS A 186 -21.74 -16.33 -24.51
CA HIS A 186 -22.63 -15.64 -23.59
C HIS A 186 -21.92 -14.51 -22.84
N ARG A 187 -20.73 -14.79 -22.27
CA ARG A 187 -19.90 -13.76 -21.62
C ARG A 187 -19.51 -12.63 -22.58
N LEU A 188 -19.15 -12.95 -23.83
CA LEU A 188 -18.83 -11.93 -24.84
C LEU A 188 -20.04 -11.03 -25.15
N ARG A 189 -21.25 -11.59 -25.16
CA ARG A 189 -22.50 -10.85 -25.37
C ARG A 189 -22.86 -9.97 -24.17
N GLU A 190 -22.82 -10.51 -22.96
CA GLU A 190 -23.03 -9.74 -21.71
C GLU A 190 -22.02 -8.60 -21.58
N ASP A 191 -20.74 -8.86 -21.86
CA ASP A 191 -19.70 -7.83 -21.84
C ASP A 191 -19.95 -6.73 -22.90
N ALA A 192 -20.50 -7.09 -24.07
CA ALA A 192 -20.82 -6.13 -25.12
C ALA A 192 -22.05 -5.28 -24.75
N GLU A 193 -23.08 -5.91 -24.18
CA GLU A 193 -24.27 -5.22 -23.66
C GLU A 193 -23.92 -4.27 -22.50
N GLN A 194 -23.07 -4.72 -21.56
CA GLN A 194 -22.57 -3.88 -20.47
C GLN A 194 -21.71 -2.72 -20.99
N GLN A 195 -20.86 -2.97 -21.99
CA GLN A 195 -20.05 -1.93 -22.60
C GLN A 195 -20.90 -0.85 -23.31
N GLU A 196 -21.99 -1.26 -23.97
CA GLU A 196 -22.92 -0.32 -24.57
C GLU A 196 -23.65 0.51 -23.51
N LEU A 197 -24.08 -0.10 -22.41
CA LEU A 197 -24.69 0.58 -21.28
C LEU A 197 -23.75 1.59 -20.63
N ASP A 198 -22.52 1.18 -20.31
CA ASP A 198 -21.49 2.03 -19.71
C ASP A 198 -21.12 3.20 -20.65
N GLY A 199 -21.05 2.94 -21.97
CA GLY A 199 -20.81 3.97 -22.99
C GLY A 199 -21.94 5.00 -23.05
N ARG A 200 -23.20 4.56 -23.00
CA ARG A 200 -24.37 5.44 -22.96
C ARG A 200 -24.42 6.27 -21.67
N LEU A 201 -24.11 5.68 -20.52
CA LEU A 201 -24.03 6.38 -19.25
C LEU A 201 -22.94 7.47 -19.28
N MET A 202 -21.78 7.17 -19.86
CA MET A 202 -20.70 8.16 -20.00
C MET A 202 -21.09 9.28 -20.98
N ASP A 203 -21.77 8.95 -22.08
CA ASP A 203 -22.32 9.95 -23.00
C ASP A 203 -23.39 10.81 -22.34
N GLU A 204 -24.20 10.27 -21.42
CA GLU A 204 -25.17 11.05 -20.64
C GLU A 204 -24.47 11.97 -19.62
N ILE A 205 -23.45 11.48 -18.92
CA ILE A 205 -22.68 12.24 -17.93
C ILE A 205 -21.90 13.40 -18.58
N LEU A 206 -21.41 13.20 -19.80
CA LEU A 206 -20.51 14.13 -20.50
C LEU A 206 -21.17 14.89 -21.66
N GLY A 207 -22.39 14.52 -22.05
CA GLY A 207 -23.06 14.88 -23.29
C GLY A 207 -23.61 16.30 -23.44
N LYS A 208 -23.08 17.29 -22.71
CA LYS A 208 -23.45 18.70 -22.91
C LYS A 208 -22.23 19.55 -23.26
N ARG A 209 -22.23 20.01 -24.53
CA ARG A 209 -21.48 21.05 -25.29
C ARG A 209 -20.19 21.74 -24.79
N ALA A 210 -19.57 21.38 -23.67
CA ALA A 210 -18.29 21.96 -23.21
C ALA A 210 -17.34 20.96 -22.50
N GLY A 211 -17.59 19.64 -22.61
CA GLY A 211 -16.80 18.59 -21.97
C GLY A 211 -15.63 18.05 -22.81
N PRO A 212 -14.77 17.20 -22.24
CA PRO A 212 -13.69 16.53 -22.97
C PRO A 212 -14.20 15.72 -24.19
N ARG A 213 -13.44 15.75 -25.30
CA ARG A 213 -13.82 15.11 -26.58
C ARG A 213 -13.84 13.59 -26.46
N LYS A 214 -14.88 12.95 -27.01
CA LYS A 214 -14.89 11.49 -27.22
C LYS A 214 -14.08 11.15 -28.47
N PHE A 215 -12.98 10.43 -28.28
CA PHE A 215 -12.10 9.95 -29.33
C PHE A 215 -12.44 8.51 -29.72
N THR A 216 -12.22 8.17 -30.99
CA THR A 216 -12.27 6.77 -31.42
C THR A 216 -10.96 6.06 -31.11
N PHE A 217 -10.99 4.75 -30.88
CA PHE A 217 -9.77 3.98 -30.65
C PHE A 217 -8.82 4.06 -31.86
N LYS A 218 -9.38 4.05 -33.07
CA LYS A 218 -8.61 4.16 -34.32
C LYS A 218 -7.83 5.46 -34.39
N GLU A 219 -8.44 6.57 -33.99
CA GLU A 219 -7.81 7.89 -33.98
C GLU A 219 -6.61 7.91 -33.02
N LEU A 220 -6.80 7.43 -31.77
CA LEU A 220 -5.73 7.39 -30.78
C LEU A 220 -4.63 6.37 -31.12
N ALA A 221 -4.99 5.25 -31.74
CA ALA A 221 -4.01 4.30 -32.26
C ALA A 221 -3.16 4.92 -33.38
N ILE A 222 -3.74 5.73 -34.27
CA ILE A 222 -2.95 6.45 -35.29
C ILE A 222 -2.07 7.52 -34.63
N ALA A 223 -2.63 8.30 -33.71
CA ALA A 223 -1.92 9.38 -33.02
C ALA A 223 -0.69 8.90 -32.25
N THR A 224 -0.74 7.69 -31.69
CA THR A 224 0.32 7.10 -30.84
C THR A 224 1.23 6.10 -31.58
N ASN A 225 1.14 6.00 -32.92
CA ASN A 225 1.82 4.97 -33.70
C ASN A 225 1.56 3.55 -33.15
N LYS A 226 0.28 3.21 -32.99
CA LYS A 226 -0.24 1.95 -32.43
C LYS A 226 0.27 1.65 -31.01
N PHE A 227 0.42 2.69 -30.18
CA PHE A 227 0.96 2.56 -28.83
C PHE A 227 2.37 1.94 -28.84
N SER A 228 3.26 2.45 -29.69
CA SER A 228 4.65 1.99 -29.80
C SER A 228 5.39 2.20 -28.48
N ASP A 229 5.87 1.11 -27.89
CA ASP A 229 6.68 1.13 -26.67
C ASP A 229 8.07 1.74 -26.89
N LEU A 230 8.57 1.70 -28.13
CA LEU A 230 9.91 2.18 -28.51
C LEU A 230 9.96 3.71 -28.65
N ASP A 231 8.97 4.29 -29.33
CA ASP A 231 9.07 5.69 -29.79
C ASP A 231 8.22 6.65 -28.96
N ASN A 232 7.12 6.15 -28.39
CA ASN A 232 6.06 7.00 -27.84
C ASN A 232 5.75 6.73 -26.38
N LYS A 233 6.33 5.71 -25.74
CA LYS A 233 6.04 5.42 -24.33
C LYS A 233 6.68 6.48 -23.44
N LEU A 234 5.85 7.16 -22.66
CA LEU A 234 6.26 8.16 -21.69
C LEU A 234 6.46 7.53 -20.30
N GLY A 235 5.71 6.49 -19.99
CA GLY A 235 5.82 5.77 -18.72
C GLY A 235 4.82 4.62 -18.61
N GLU A 236 4.98 3.79 -17.58
CA GLU A 236 4.06 2.71 -17.22
C GLU A 236 3.99 2.58 -15.70
N GLY A 237 2.78 2.39 -15.18
CA GLY A 237 2.52 2.19 -13.76
C GLY A 237 1.35 1.24 -13.51
N GLY A 238 0.92 1.14 -12.24
CA GLY A 238 -0.19 0.26 -11.84
C GLY A 238 -1.51 0.52 -12.60
N PHE A 239 -1.68 1.73 -13.12
CA PHE A 239 -2.85 2.18 -13.86
C PHE A 239 -2.76 1.93 -15.37
N GLY A 240 -1.62 1.48 -15.90
CA GLY A 240 -1.39 1.23 -17.32
C GLY A 240 -0.27 2.08 -17.93
N GLY A 241 -0.18 2.06 -19.26
CA GLY A 241 0.86 2.75 -20.02
C GLY A 241 0.42 4.13 -20.50
N VAL A 242 1.34 5.10 -20.50
CA VAL A 242 1.13 6.45 -21.02
C VAL A 242 1.97 6.65 -22.27
N TYR A 243 1.35 7.16 -23.33
CA TYR A 243 1.95 7.29 -24.65
C TYR A 243 1.84 8.73 -25.16
N ARG A 244 2.92 9.24 -25.75
CA ARG A 244 2.90 10.46 -26.55
C ARG A 244 2.06 10.22 -27.81
N GLY A 245 1.11 11.11 -28.05
CA GLY A 245 0.30 11.12 -29.26
C GLY A 245 0.40 12.46 -29.97
N PHE A 246 0.12 12.46 -31.27
CA PHE A 246 -0.02 13.68 -32.06
C PHE A 246 -1.40 13.74 -32.73
N ILE A 247 -2.19 14.74 -32.35
CA ILE A 247 -3.56 14.96 -32.81
C ILE A 247 -3.54 15.91 -34.00
N LYS A 248 -3.63 15.35 -35.21
CA LYS A 248 -3.40 16.06 -36.48
C LYS A 248 -4.38 17.20 -36.74
N ASP A 249 -5.64 17.05 -36.36
CA ASP A 249 -6.70 18.05 -36.54
C ASP A 249 -6.48 19.30 -35.68
N LYS A 250 -5.77 19.18 -34.55
CA LYS A 250 -5.42 20.30 -33.68
C LYS A 250 -3.97 20.75 -33.81
N ASN A 251 -3.13 19.98 -34.49
CA ASN A 251 -1.69 20.20 -34.57
C ASN A 251 -1.01 20.24 -33.18
N GLU A 252 -1.44 19.36 -32.28
CA GLU A 252 -1.03 19.35 -30.87
C GLU A 252 -0.51 17.97 -30.42
N TYR A 253 0.50 17.98 -29.55
CA TYR A 253 0.93 16.78 -28.83
C TYR A 253 0.04 16.55 -27.61
N VAL A 254 -0.24 15.27 -27.33
CA VAL A 254 -1.06 14.83 -26.20
C VAL A 254 -0.39 13.67 -25.45
N ALA A 255 -0.81 13.45 -24.21
CA ALA A 255 -0.48 12.24 -23.45
C ALA A 255 -1.70 11.32 -23.40
N VAL A 256 -1.58 10.11 -23.92
CA VAL A 256 -2.65 9.09 -23.97
C VAL A 256 -2.37 8.02 -22.92
N LYS A 257 -3.11 8.06 -21.81
CA LYS A 257 -3.08 7.04 -20.75
C LYS A 257 -4.02 5.90 -21.16
N ARG A 258 -3.47 4.72 -21.41
CA ARG A 258 -4.21 3.48 -21.72
C ARG A 258 -4.34 2.65 -20.46
N VAL A 259 -5.55 2.60 -19.90
CA VAL A 259 -5.82 1.96 -18.62
C VAL A 259 -5.68 0.44 -18.72
N SER A 260 -5.01 -0.16 -17.74
CA SER A 260 -4.79 -1.62 -17.70
C SER A 260 -6.11 -2.39 -17.59
N LYS A 261 -6.25 -3.42 -18.43
CA LYS A 261 -7.45 -4.30 -18.47
C LYS A 261 -7.46 -5.37 -17.36
N LYS A 262 -6.40 -5.45 -16.55
CA LYS A 262 -6.17 -6.61 -15.67
C LYS A 262 -7.03 -6.60 -14.39
N SER A 263 -7.75 -5.52 -14.08
CA SER A 263 -8.55 -5.42 -12.85
C SER A 263 -9.89 -4.70 -13.06
N LYS A 264 -10.92 -5.11 -12.28
CA LYS A 264 -12.20 -4.35 -12.17
C LYS A 264 -11.99 -2.95 -11.60
N GLN A 265 -10.86 -2.72 -10.94
CA GLN A 265 -10.48 -1.45 -10.36
C GLN A 265 -10.19 -0.39 -11.43
N GLY A 266 -9.58 -0.77 -12.56
CA GLY A 266 -9.26 0.17 -13.65
C GLY A 266 -10.48 0.85 -14.29
N ILE A 267 -11.61 0.14 -14.40
CA ILE A 267 -12.88 0.74 -14.89
C ILE A 267 -13.39 1.79 -13.90
N LYS A 268 -13.34 1.49 -12.60
CA LYS A 268 -13.80 2.42 -11.55
C LYS A 268 -12.93 3.68 -11.52
N GLU A 269 -11.63 3.53 -11.68
CA GLU A 269 -10.68 4.64 -11.73
C GLU A 269 -10.88 5.48 -12.99
N PHE A 270 -11.03 4.85 -14.16
CA PHE A 270 -11.37 5.55 -15.39
C PHE A 270 -12.67 6.36 -15.24
N ALA A 271 -13.72 5.75 -14.71
CA ALA A 271 -15.00 6.43 -14.52
C ALA A 271 -14.90 7.59 -13.51
N ALA A 272 -14.19 7.39 -12.40
CA ALA A 272 -13.94 8.43 -11.41
C ALA A 272 -13.15 9.60 -12.00
N GLU A 273 -12.07 9.29 -12.71
CA GLU A 273 -11.19 10.28 -13.35
C GLU A 273 -12.00 11.12 -14.35
N VAL A 274 -12.68 10.48 -15.31
CA VAL A 274 -13.52 11.19 -16.29
C VAL A 274 -14.61 12.02 -15.60
N LYS A 275 -15.29 11.50 -14.58
CA LYS A 275 -16.36 12.22 -13.87
C LYS A 275 -15.85 13.47 -13.14
N ILE A 276 -14.68 13.39 -12.52
CA ILE A 276 -14.12 14.46 -11.68
C ILE A 276 -13.36 15.46 -12.55
N ILE A 277 -12.30 15.03 -13.25
CA ILE A 277 -11.38 15.93 -13.95
C ILE A 277 -12.01 16.64 -15.16
N SER A 278 -13.11 16.10 -15.71
CA SER A 278 -13.85 16.77 -16.79
C SER A 278 -14.46 18.11 -16.35
N ARG A 279 -14.79 18.26 -15.06
CA ARG A 279 -15.48 19.43 -14.48
C ARG A 279 -14.52 20.43 -13.85
N LEU A 280 -13.29 20.01 -13.57
CA LEU A 280 -12.28 20.83 -12.92
C LEU A 280 -11.52 21.67 -13.96
N ARG A 281 -11.28 22.93 -13.64
CA ARG A 281 -10.50 23.86 -14.47
C ARG A 281 -9.65 24.75 -13.58
N HIS A 282 -8.35 24.48 -13.54
CA HIS A 282 -7.40 25.28 -12.77
C HIS A 282 -6.00 25.14 -13.39
N ARG A 283 -5.20 26.22 -13.37
CA ARG A 283 -3.87 26.26 -14.01
C ARG A 283 -2.88 25.22 -13.48
N ASN A 284 -3.06 24.81 -12.21
CA ASN A 284 -2.23 23.82 -11.52
C ASN A 284 -2.85 22.41 -11.47
N LEU A 285 -3.86 22.14 -12.30
CA LEU A 285 -4.39 20.80 -12.55
C LEU A 285 -4.17 20.43 -14.02
N ILE A 286 -3.92 19.15 -14.28
CA ILE A 286 -3.75 18.66 -15.65
C ILE A 286 -5.09 18.69 -16.40
N GLN A 287 -5.08 19.18 -17.64
CA GLN A 287 -6.28 19.27 -18.46
C GLN A 287 -6.57 17.96 -19.18
N LEU A 288 -7.74 17.37 -18.90
CA LEU A 288 -8.30 16.28 -19.71
C LEU A 288 -8.87 16.85 -21.01
N ILE A 289 -8.25 16.50 -22.13
CA ILE A 289 -8.67 16.89 -23.48
C ILE A 289 -9.78 15.97 -23.98
N GLY A 290 -9.71 14.69 -23.64
CA GLY A 290 -10.71 13.73 -24.07
C GLY A 290 -10.52 12.33 -23.52
N TRP A 291 -11.36 11.42 -24.01
CA TRP A 291 -11.44 10.05 -23.53
C TRP A 291 -11.88 9.12 -24.67
N CYS A 292 -11.63 7.83 -24.50
CA CYS A 292 -12.08 6.78 -25.41
C CYS A 292 -12.52 5.57 -24.61
N TYR A 293 -13.70 5.05 -24.96
CA TYR A 293 -14.19 3.77 -24.47
C TYR A 293 -14.75 2.95 -25.64
N GLU A 294 -13.89 2.17 -26.28
CA GLU A 294 -14.22 1.35 -27.45
C GLU A 294 -13.49 0.01 -27.36
N LYS A 295 -14.12 -1.09 -27.83
CA LYS A 295 -13.50 -2.43 -27.87
C LYS A 295 -12.82 -2.87 -26.54
N ARG A 296 -13.41 -2.53 -25.39
CA ARG A 296 -12.84 -2.75 -24.04
C ARG A 296 -11.48 -2.07 -23.82
N GLU A 297 -11.21 -1.00 -24.55
CA GLU A 297 -10.07 -0.12 -24.34
C GLU A 297 -10.58 1.13 -23.63
N LEU A 298 -9.89 1.50 -22.55
CA LEU A 298 -10.17 2.66 -21.73
C LEU A 298 -8.98 3.60 -21.88
N LEU A 299 -9.17 4.73 -22.56
CA LEU A 299 -8.09 5.69 -22.78
C LEU A 299 -8.49 7.09 -22.35
N LEU A 300 -7.53 7.79 -21.75
CA LEU A 300 -7.65 9.18 -21.32
C LEU A 300 -6.60 9.99 -22.07
N VAL A 301 -7.00 11.16 -22.56
CA VAL A 301 -6.16 12.05 -23.39
C VAL A 301 -5.97 13.35 -22.63
N TYR A 302 -4.73 13.64 -22.25
CA TYR A 302 -4.33 14.84 -21.53
C TYR A 302 -3.48 15.77 -22.40
N GLU A 303 -3.35 17.03 -21.97
CA GLU A 303 -2.30 17.91 -22.46
C GLU A 303 -0.91 17.25 -22.29
N PHE A 304 -0.05 17.42 -23.29
CA PHE A 304 1.33 16.94 -23.20
C PHE A 304 2.20 17.96 -22.47
N LEU A 305 2.88 17.51 -21.42
CA LEU A 305 3.74 18.34 -20.57
C LEU A 305 5.21 17.93 -20.80
N PRO A 306 6.03 18.78 -21.44
CA PRO A 306 7.31 18.38 -22.00
C PRO A 306 8.37 18.05 -20.94
N ASN A 307 8.26 18.63 -19.75
CA ASN A 307 9.19 18.39 -18.66
C ASN A 307 8.83 17.16 -17.82
N GLY A 308 7.78 16.41 -18.16
CA GLY A 308 7.45 15.16 -17.45
C GLY A 308 7.05 15.39 -15.99
N SER A 309 7.27 14.38 -15.14
CA SER A 309 6.86 14.37 -13.74
C SER A 309 7.96 14.84 -12.78
N LEU A 310 7.57 15.45 -11.66
CA LEU A 310 8.47 16.04 -10.67
C LEU A 310 9.49 15.04 -10.10
N ASP A 311 9.09 13.79 -9.86
CA ASP A 311 9.97 12.74 -9.35
C ASP A 311 11.20 12.49 -10.25
N THR A 312 11.04 12.62 -11.57
CA THR A 312 12.15 12.48 -12.52
C THR A 312 13.19 13.59 -12.36
N HIS A 313 12.80 14.77 -11.86
CA HIS A 313 13.72 15.88 -11.61
C HIS A 313 14.29 15.89 -10.18
N LEU A 314 13.60 15.26 -9.23
CA LEU A 314 14.07 15.18 -7.85
C LEU A 314 15.02 14.00 -7.62
N PHE A 315 14.80 12.88 -8.30
CA PHE A 315 15.47 11.60 -7.99
C PHE A 315 16.33 11.05 -9.12
N SER A 316 16.45 11.75 -10.25
CA SER A 316 17.34 11.31 -11.32
C SER A 316 18.81 11.39 -10.89
N LYS A 317 19.60 10.42 -11.34
CA LYS A 317 21.06 10.43 -11.14
C LYS A 317 21.79 11.33 -12.14
N ASN A 318 21.05 12.03 -13.00
CA ASN A 318 21.62 12.93 -14.00
C ASN A 318 21.69 14.36 -13.43
N ASP A 319 22.90 14.77 -13.04
CA ASP A 319 23.15 16.08 -12.43
C ASP A 319 22.71 17.26 -13.31
N ASN A 320 22.74 17.10 -14.64
CA ASN A 320 22.25 18.14 -15.55
C ASN A 320 20.74 18.36 -15.43
N ILE A 321 19.95 17.31 -15.18
CA ILE A 321 18.49 17.41 -14.97
C ILE A 321 18.22 18.04 -13.60
N ASN A 322 18.95 17.59 -12.57
CA ASN A 322 18.78 18.10 -11.20
C ASN A 322 19.14 19.60 -11.09
N SER A 323 20.11 20.06 -11.90
CA SER A 323 20.52 21.47 -11.95
C SER A 323 19.44 22.43 -12.49
N LEU A 324 18.46 21.92 -13.26
CA LEU A 324 17.37 22.73 -13.82
C LEU A 324 16.33 23.12 -12.77
N VAL A 325 16.24 22.39 -11.66
CA VAL A 325 15.27 22.64 -10.59
C VAL A 325 15.94 23.33 -9.41
N THR A 326 16.25 24.61 -9.64
CA THR A 326 16.75 25.54 -8.60
C THR A 326 15.78 25.64 -7.43
N TRP A 327 16.22 26.20 -6.30
CA TRP A 327 15.35 26.43 -5.15
C TRP A 327 14.12 27.28 -5.50
N GLU A 328 14.29 28.29 -6.35
CA GLU A 328 13.19 29.13 -6.81
C GLU A 328 12.14 28.30 -7.59
N THR A 329 12.59 27.44 -8.51
CA THR A 329 11.73 26.53 -9.26
C THR A 329 11.03 25.54 -8.31
N ARG A 330 11.75 24.98 -7.34
CA ARG A 330 11.19 24.08 -6.31
C ARG A 330 10.08 24.76 -5.51
N TYR A 331 10.30 25.99 -5.07
CA TYR A 331 9.32 26.78 -4.34
C TYR A 331 8.10 27.12 -5.21
N LYS A 332 8.32 27.50 -6.48
CA LYS A 332 7.26 27.71 -7.47
C LYS A 332 6.38 26.46 -7.64
N ILE A 333 6.99 25.28 -7.74
CA ILE A 333 6.30 23.99 -7.85
C ILE A 333 5.45 23.72 -6.61
N ALA A 334 6.02 23.84 -5.41
CA ALA A 334 5.29 23.63 -4.15
C ALA A 334 4.09 24.59 -4.01
N LYS A 335 4.28 25.87 -4.34
CA LYS A 335 3.22 26.88 -4.35
C LYS A 335 2.13 26.56 -5.37
N GLY A 336 2.51 26.13 -6.57
CA GLY A 336 1.56 25.72 -7.62
C GLY A 336 0.73 24.52 -7.17
N LEU A 337 1.36 23.51 -6.58
CA LEU A 337 0.67 22.34 -6.03
C LEU A 337 -0.31 22.74 -4.92
N ALA A 338 0.10 23.60 -3.98
CA ALA A 338 -0.77 24.12 -2.93
C ALA A 338 -1.98 24.87 -3.50
N SER A 339 -1.77 25.69 -4.54
CA SER A 339 -2.86 26.38 -5.25
C SER A 339 -3.84 25.41 -5.90
N GLY A 340 -3.34 24.33 -6.53
CA GLY A 340 -4.20 23.28 -7.08
C GLY A 340 -4.99 22.55 -6.01
N LEU A 341 -4.37 22.26 -4.86
CA LEU A 341 -5.01 21.56 -3.75
C LEU A 341 -6.09 22.42 -3.07
N LEU A 342 -5.81 23.71 -2.86
CA LEU A 342 -6.80 24.68 -2.35
C LEU A 342 -8.04 24.71 -3.24
N TYR A 343 -7.84 24.76 -4.55
CA TYR A 343 -8.94 24.73 -5.50
C TYR A 343 -9.81 23.46 -5.37
N LEU A 344 -9.17 22.30 -5.24
CA LEU A 344 -9.87 21.03 -5.06
C LEU A 344 -10.67 20.96 -3.76
N HIS A 345 -10.11 21.50 -2.67
CA HIS A 345 -10.70 21.34 -1.34
C HIS A 345 -11.78 22.37 -1.03
N GLU A 346 -11.61 23.62 -1.49
CA GLU A 346 -12.39 24.76 -0.98
C GLU A 346 -13.01 25.64 -2.08
N GLU A 347 -12.40 25.76 -3.27
CA GLU A 347 -12.89 26.72 -4.29
C GLU A 347 -13.83 26.10 -5.33
N TRP A 348 -13.85 24.77 -5.46
CA TRP A 348 -14.79 24.08 -6.33
C TRP A 348 -16.13 23.78 -5.64
N GLU A 349 -17.21 23.63 -6.41
CA GLU A 349 -18.58 23.40 -5.93
C GLU A 349 -18.71 22.24 -4.92
N GLN A 350 -17.85 21.23 -5.06
CA GLN A 350 -17.77 20.10 -4.14
C GLN A 350 -16.31 19.85 -3.79
N CYS A 351 -16.05 19.52 -2.52
CA CYS A 351 -14.73 19.11 -2.08
C CYS A 351 -14.28 17.86 -2.83
N VAL A 352 -13.13 17.92 -3.46
CA VAL A 352 -12.48 16.79 -4.14
C VAL A 352 -11.28 16.36 -3.32
N VAL A 353 -11.36 15.15 -2.74
CA VAL A 353 -10.19 14.52 -2.12
C VAL A 353 -9.47 13.71 -3.20
N HIS A 354 -8.20 14.03 -3.46
CA HIS A 354 -7.38 13.47 -4.53
C HIS A 354 -6.93 12.03 -4.25
N ARG A 355 -6.46 11.76 -3.02
CA ARG A 355 -6.06 10.44 -2.47
C ARG A 355 -4.78 9.82 -3.03
N ASP A 356 -4.18 10.41 -4.05
CA ASP A 356 -2.90 9.95 -4.61
C ASP A 356 -1.95 11.11 -4.95
N ILE A 357 -1.79 12.05 -4.01
CA ILE A 357 -0.82 13.15 -4.16
C ILE A 357 0.59 12.59 -3.94
N LYS A 358 1.43 12.67 -4.98
CA LYS A 358 2.82 12.22 -4.98
C LYS A 358 3.63 12.87 -6.09
N SER A 359 4.95 12.90 -5.97
CA SER A 359 5.86 13.51 -6.95
C SER A 359 5.68 12.97 -8.37
N SER A 360 5.38 11.69 -8.56
CA SER A 360 5.14 11.11 -9.90
C SER A 360 3.82 11.52 -10.55
N ASN A 361 2.87 12.07 -9.78
CA ASN A 361 1.58 12.56 -10.27
C ASN A 361 1.57 14.09 -10.48
N ILE A 362 2.71 14.75 -10.25
CA ILE A 362 2.87 16.19 -10.45
C ILE A 362 3.67 16.40 -11.72
N MET A 363 3.00 16.89 -12.75
CA MET A 363 3.59 17.14 -14.06
C MET A 363 4.08 18.58 -14.18
N LEU A 364 5.10 18.80 -15.00
CA LEU A 364 5.73 20.11 -15.20
C LEU A 364 5.53 20.59 -16.64
N ASP A 365 4.94 21.78 -16.78
CA ASP A 365 4.85 22.45 -18.08
C ASP A 365 6.20 23.01 -18.55
N SER A 366 6.24 23.66 -19.71
CA SER A 366 7.47 24.25 -20.28
C SER A 366 8.15 25.26 -19.36
N ASP A 367 7.38 25.93 -18.49
CA ASP A 367 7.87 26.96 -17.56
C ASP A 367 8.16 26.38 -16.17
N PHE A 368 8.19 25.04 -16.04
CA PHE A 368 8.32 24.31 -14.78
C PHE A 368 7.22 24.66 -13.76
N SER A 369 6.02 25.02 -14.22
CA SER A 369 4.86 25.17 -13.36
C SER A 369 4.20 23.80 -13.12
N ALA A 370 3.81 23.56 -11.87
CA ALA A 370 3.25 22.27 -11.45
C ALA A 370 1.78 22.13 -11.86
N LYS A 371 1.44 20.96 -12.39
CA LYS A 371 0.08 20.49 -12.69
C LYS A 371 -0.17 19.13 -12.04
N LEU A 372 -1.08 19.08 -11.08
CA LEU A 372 -1.48 17.83 -10.44
C LEU A 372 -2.36 17.00 -11.39
N GLY A 373 -2.05 15.71 -11.51
CA GLY A 373 -2.79 14.75 -12.31
C GLY A 373 -3.09 13.45 -11.58
N ASP A 374 -3.65 12.50 -12.33
CA ASP A 374 -4.14 11.19 -11.88
C ASP A 374 -5.27 11.23 -10.85
N PHE A 375 -6.49 11.43 -11.36
CA PHE A 375 -7.71 11.53 -10.56
C PHE A 375 -8.44 10.19 -10.39
N GLY A 376 -7.79 9.05 -10.72
CA GLY A 376 -8.43 7.74 -10.66
C GLY A 376 -8.94 7.35 -9.26
N LEU A 377 -8.20 7.76 -8.22
CA LEU A 377 -8.59 7.50 -6.83
C LEU A 377 -9.44 8.62 -6.22
N ALA A 378 -9.61 9.75 -6.90
CA ALA A 378 -10.26 10.93 -6.37
C ALA A 378 -11.74 10.69 -6.05
N ARG A 379 -12.27 11.39 -5.04
CA ARG A 379 -13.67 11.26 -4.59
C ARG A 379 -14.26 12.62 -4.26
N LEU A 380 -15.55 12.77 -4.54
CA LEU A 380 -16.35 13.93 -4.15
C LEU A 380 -16.82 13.74 -2.71
N VAL A 381 -16.63 14.76 -1.88
CA VAL A 381 -17.07 14.82 -0.49
C VAL A 381 -17.91 16.08 -0.32
N GLU A 382 -19.06 15.96 0.36
CA GLU A 382 -19.86 17.15 0.71
C GLU A 382 -19.09 17.96 1.77
N HIS A 383 -18.93 19.27 1.59
CA HIS A 383 -18.18 20.12 2.54
C HIS A 383 -18.66 20.02 4.01
N ALA A 384 -19.93 19.65 4.23
CA ALA A 384 -20.55 19.51 5.55
C ALA A 384 -20.47 18.10 6.15
N LYS A 385 -20.16 17.07 5.35
CA LYS A 385 -20.01 15.68 5.84
C LYS A 385 -18.52 15.36 5.88
N GLY A 386 -18.01 15.03 7.07
CA GLY A 386 -16.61 14.64 7.26
C GLY A 386 -16.18 13.39 6.47
N SER A 387 -14.99 12.88 6.78
CA SER A 387 -14.32 11.76 6.09
C SER A 387 -15.27 10.61 5.72
N GLN A 388 -15.23 10.12 4.47
CA GLN A 388 -16.00 8.95 4.05
C GLN A 388 -15.16 7.67 4.15
N MET A 389 -15.80 6.57 4.55
CA MET A 389 -15.18 5.25 4.53
C MET A 389 -15.00 4.82 3.08
N THR A 390 -13.75 4.61 2.66
CA THR A 390 -13.41 4.21 1.31
C THR A 390 -12.59 2.93 1.33
N MET A 391 -12.52 2.21 0.21
CA MET A 391 -11.53 1.13 0.11
C MET A 391 -10.13 1.73 0.27
N MET A 392 -9.30 1.08 1.08
CA MET A 392 -7.90 1.44 1.28
C MET A 392 -7.20 1.50 -0.07
N ALA A 393 -6.76 2.69 -0.45
CA ALA A 393 -6.09 2.97 -1.72
C ALA A 393 -5.23 4.23 -1.55
N GLY A 394 -4.10 4.27 -2.26
CA GLY A 394 -3.09 5.32 -2.15
C GLY A 394 -1.69 4.71 -2.29
N THR A 395 -0.67 5.56 -2.31
CA THR A 395 0.73 5.11 -2.45
C THR A 395 1.41 5.08 -1.08
N MET A 396 2.01 3.93 -0.73
CA MET A 396 2.76 3.77 0.52
C MET A 396 3.88 4.82 0.61
N GLY A 397 4.04 5.43 1.78
CA GLY A 397 4.95 6.56 2.01
C GLY A 397 4.32 7.94 1.85
N TYR A 398 3.18 8.04 1.16
CA TYR A 398 2.40 9.28 1.06
C TYR A 398 1.10 9.22 1.88
N MET A 399 0.58 8.01 2.13
CA MET A 399 -0.65 7.84 2.90
C MET A 399 -0.51 8.33 4.33
N ALA A 400 -1.50 9.12 4.76
CA ALA A 400 -1.62 9.54 6.15
C ALA A 400 -1.86 8.34 7.08
N PRO A 401 -1.36 8.37 8.34
CA PRO A 401 -1.48 7.25 9.26
C PRO A 401 -2.94 6.82 9.49
N GLU A 402 -3.86 7.77 9.63
CA GLU A 402 -5.29 7.50 9.80
C GLU A 402 -5.91 6.85 8.56
N CYS A 403 -5.45 7.19 7.36
CA CYS A 403 -5.86 6.52 6.11
C CYS A 403 -5.39 5.08 6.06
N ALA A 404 -4.14 4.83 6.45
CA ALA A 404 -3.55 3.50 6.46
C ALA A 404 -4.25 2.55 7.46
N VAL A 405 -4.83 3.11 8.52
CA VAL A 405 -5.49 2.33 9.58
C VAL A 405 -7.00 2.20 9.34
N THR A 406 -7.67 3.30 8.99
CA THR A 406 -9.13 3.35 8.93
C THR A 406 -9.70 3.21 7.52
N GLY A 407 -8.87 3.35 6.48
CA GLY A 407 -9.31 3.46 5.08
C GLY A 407 -10.11 4.73 4.77
N LYS A 408 -10.21 5.67 5.72
CA LYS A 408 -10.96 6.92 5.54
C LYS A 408 -10.03 7.99 4.97
N ALA A 409 -10.33 8.43 3.76
CA ALA A 409 -9.65 9.57 3.16
C ALA A 409 -10.39 10.87 3.46
N SER A 410 -9.63 11.95 3.65
CA SER A 410 -10.13 13.29 3.89
C SER A 410 -9.21 14.36 3.27
N ARG A 411 -9.63 15.62 3.29
CA ARG A 411 -8.79 16.75 2.89
C ARG A 411 -7.49 16.81 3.71
N GLU A 412 -7.55 16.47 5.00
CA GLU A 412 -6.37 16.42 5.88
C GLU A 412 -5.38 15.33 5.43
N SER A 413 -5.87 14.18 4.93
CA SER A 413 -4.99 13.14 4.40
C SER A 413 -4.29 13.52 3.09
N ASP A 414 -4.95 14.34 2.26
CA ASP A 414 -4.32 14.96 1.08
C ASP A 414 -3.26 15.99 1.52
N VAL A 415 -3.53 16.77 2.59
CA VAL A 415 -2.57 17.72 3.16
C VAL A 415 -1.34 17.01 3.73
N TYR A 416 -1.51 15.85 4.37
CA TYR A 416 -0.39 15.01 4.79
C TYR A 416 0.46 14.58 3.58
N SER A 417 -0.20 14.07 2.54
CA SER A 417 0.47 13.64 1.30
C SER A 417 1.21 14.81 0.62
N PHE A 418 0.61 16.00 0.61
CA PHE A 418 1.24 17.25 0.19
C PHE A 418 2.48 17.59 1.02
N GLY A 419 2.41 17.45 2.35
CA GLY A 419 3.55 17.65 3.25
C GLY A 419 4.72 16.73 2.92
N VAL A 420 4.44 15.45 2.63
CA VAL A 420 5.46 14.50 2.15
C VAL A 420 6.12 14.99 0.85
N VAL A 421 5.34 15.46 -0.12
CA VAL A 421 5.88 16.02 -1.37
C VAL A 421 6.72 17.27 -1.11
N VAL A 422 6.33 18.14 -0.18
CA VAL A 422 7.14 19.30 0.21
C VAL A 422 8.50 18.85 0.77
N LEU A 423 8.54 17.78 1.57
CA LEU A 423 9.80 17.19 2.04
C LEU A 423 10.63 16.60 0.89
N GLU A 424 10.01 15.94 -0.10
CA GLU A 424 10.72 15.49 -1.30
C GLU A 424 11.33 16.67 -2.07
N ILE A 425 10.57 17.75 -2.26
CA ILE A 425 11.03 18.97 -2.93
C ILE A 425 12.20 19.59 -2.17
N ALA A 426 12.11 19.67 -0.84
CA ALA A 426 13.15 20.28 -0.02
C ALA A 426 14.44 19.44 0.02
N THR A 427 14.31 18.12 0.13
CA THR A 427 15.45 17.23 0.40
C THR A 427 16.02 16.57 -0.86
N GLY A 428 15.25 16.50 -1.95
CA GLY A 428 15.58 15.66 -3.10
C GLY A 428 15.62 14.16 -2.78
N ARG A 429 14.98 13.71 -1.69
CA ARG A 429 14.94 12.30 -1.26
C ARG A 429 13.56 11.70 -1.40
N LYS A 430 13.51 10.41 -1.72
CA LYS A 430 12.27 9.64 -1.79
C LYS A 430 11.63 9.53 -0.40
N PRO A 431 10.29 9.44 -0.33
CA PRO A 431 9.54 9.51 0.93
C PRO A 431 9.60 8.22 1.74
N ALA A 432 9.98 7.11 1.10
CA ALA A 432 10.31 5.85 1.74
C ALA A 432 11.62 5.36 1.15
N VAL A 433 12.61 5.11 2.00
CA VAL A 433 13.84 4.41 1.61
C VAL A 433 13.72 3.00 2.14
N VAL A 434 13.65 2.02 1.23
CA VAL A 434 13.80 0.62 1.59
C VAL A 434 15.29 0.38 1.85
N LEU A 435 15.63 0.13 3.11
CA LEU A 435 16.97 -0.24 3.51
C LEU A 435 17.10 -1.76 3.51
N ASN A 436 18.28 -2.26 3.17
CA ASN A 436 18.63 -3.68 3.16
C ASN A 436 17.69 -4.59 2.33
N PRO A 437 17.60 -4.37 1.01
CA PRO A 437 16.72 -5.17 0.13
C PRO A 437 17.08 -6.66 0.04
N GLU A 438 18.28 -7.07 0.49
CA GLU A 438 18.78 -8.44 0.38
C GLU A 438 18.61 -9.29 1.66
N GLU A 439 18.24 -8.70 2.80
CA GLU A 439 18.13 -9.41 4.08
C GLU A 439 16.69 -9.35 4.64
N GLU A 440 16.27 -8.17 5.13
CA GLU A 440 14.91 -7.88 5.60
C GLU A 440 14.54 -6.43 5.26
N PRO A 441 13.71 -6.19 4.22
CA PRO A 441 13.40 -4.84 3.78
C PRO A 441 12.52 -4.12 4.82
N TYR A 442 13.06 -3.10 5.47
CA TYR A 442 12.25 -2.15 6.23
C TYR A 442 12.27 -0.78 5.55
N ALA A 443 11.10 -0.15 5.47
CA ALA A 443 10.94 1.16 4.88
C ALA A 443 11.02 2.22 5.97
N VAL A 444 11.95 3.16 5.83
CA VAL A 444 11.97 4.34 6.70
C VAL A 444 11.25 5.48 5.98
N HIS A 445 10.21 6.01 6.61
CA HIS A 445 9.40 7.10 6.08
C HIS A 445 10.03 8.44 6.40
N LEU A 446 10.23 9.28 5.38
CA LEU A 446 10.81 10.62 5.51
C LEU A 446 10.03 11.49 6.50
N ALA A 447 8.71 11.34 6.57
CA ALA A 447 7.85 12.04 7.52
C ALA A 447 8.14 11.70 8.99
N HIS A 448 8.80 10.57 9.29
CA HIS A 448 9.17 10.21 10.66
C HIS A 448 10.53 10.81 11.10
N TRP A 449 11.27 11.44 10.18
CA TRP A 449 12.57 12.05 10.47
C TRP A 449 12.49 13.55 10.80
N VAL A 450 11.35 14.19 10.57
CA VAL A 450 11.17 15.65 10.63
C VAL A 450 10.36 16.05 11.85
#